data_AF-A0A3N5LW60-F1
#
_entry.id   AF-A0A3N5LW60-F1
#
_cell.length_a   1.000
_cell.length_b   1.000
_cell.length_c   1.000
_cell.angle_alpha   90.00
_cell.angle_beta   90.00
_cell.angle_gamma   90.00
#
_symmetry.space_group_name_H-M   'P 1'
#
loop_
_entity.id
_entity.type
_entity.pdbx_description
1 polymer ?
#
loop_
_entity_poly.entity_id
_entity_poly.type
_entity_poly.pdbx_seq_one_letter_code
_entity_poly.pdbx_strand_id
1 'polypeptide(L)'
;MSAQDVVTVALCSLVGAAAGAAWAGGAGAVLGVIAGAAWGVLANRLLVRPAIAVSVFTGTVVGAYLGRSIVRALCLPGSCVALEVVAAVLLGAGAFVGVGLVAALVTRSFDEYREIGKPPP
;
A
#
# COMPACT_ATOMS: atom_id res chain seq x y z
N MET A 1 19.93 9.84 0.26
CA MET A 1 18.75 9.35 -0.48
C MET A 1 19.16 9.09 -1.90
N SER A 2 19.01 7.86 -2.36
CA SER A 2 19.24 7.48 -3.76
C SER A 2 18.14 8.06 -4.65
N ALA A 3 18.38 8.20 -5.96
CA ALA A 3 17.34 8.65 -6.90
C ALA A 3 16.08 7.75 -6.86
N GLN A 4 16.26 6.46 -6.55
CA GLN A 4 15.15 5.50 -6.41
C GLN A 4 14.30 5.76 -5.15
N ASP A 5 14.90 6.26 -4.06
CA ASP A 5 14.17 6.58 -2.84
C ASP A 5 13.20 7.75 -3.07
N VAL A 6 13.68 8.78 -3.80
CA VAL A 6 12.89 9.96 -4.14
C VAL A 6 11.71 9.58 -5.04
N VAL A 7 11.95 8.73 -6.05
CA VAL A 7 10.89 8.21 -6.93
C VAL A 7 9.85 7.41 -6.15
N THR A 8 10.28 6.63 -5.15
CA THR A 8 9.38 5.82 -4.31
C THR A 8 8.48 6.70 -3.44
N VAL A 9 9.07 7.70 -2.77
CA VAL A 9 8.33 8.67 -1.98
C VAL A 9 7.35 9.45 -2.87
N ALA A 10 7.80 9.90 -4.04
CA ALA A 10 6.95 10.60 -5.00
C ALA A 10 5.78 9.73 -5.47
N LEU A 11 6.02 8.48 -5.88
CA LEU A 11 4.98 7.56 -6.31
C LEU A 11 3.97 7.25 -5.19
N CYS A 12 4.45 6.92 -3.99
CA CYS A 12 3.55 6.65 -2.85
C CYS A 12 2.74 7.89 -2.50
N SER A 13 3.33 9.08 -2.54
CA SER A 13 2.64 10.35 -2.26
C SER A 13 1.59 10.69 -3.34
N LEU A 14 1.86 10.42 -4.62
CA LEU A 14 0.89 10.58 -5.72
C LEU A 14 -0.27 9.59 -5.61
N VAL A 15 0.04 8.31 -5.34
CA VAL A 15 -0.98 7.27 -5.12
C VAL A 15 -1.83 7.64 -3.90
N GLY A 16 -1.18 8.06 -2.82
CA GLY A 16 -1.86 8.53 -1.62
C GLY A 16 -2.73 9.75 -1.90
N ALA A 17 -2.24 10.73 -2.65
CA ALA A 17 -2.98 11.93 -3.04
C ALA A 17 -4.24 11.58 -3.85
N ALA A 18 -4.10 10.75 -4.88
CA ALA A 18 -5.21 10.31 -5.71
C ALA A 18 -6.23 9.52 -4.89
N ALA A 19 -5.74 8.62 -4.04
CA ALA A 19 -6.57 7.82 -3.14
C ALA A 19 -7.32 8.69 -2.14
N GLY A 20 -6.64 9.64 -1.51
CA GLY A 20 -7.26 10.55 -0.55
C GLY A 20 -8.25 11.49 -1.22
N ALA A 21 -7.94 12.00 -2.42
CA ALA A 21 -8.80 12.87 -3.19
C ALA A 21 -10.14 12.21 -3.51
N ALA A 22 -10.13 10.95 -3.94
CA ALA A 22 -11.36 10.23 -4.24
C ALA A 22 -12.15 9.78 -2.99
N TRP A 23 -11.58 9.89 -1.78
CA TRP A 23 -12.29 9.63 -0.52
C TRP A 23 -12.93 10.85 0.11
N ALA A 24 -12.19 11.96 0.18
CA ALA A 24 -12.58 13.14 0.95
C ALA A 24 -12.25 14.46 0.24
N GLY A 25 -12.14 14.44 -1.10
CA GLY A 25 -11.83 15.62 -1.90
C GLY A 25 -10.46 16.22 -1.55
N GLY A 26 -10.34 17.55 -1.60
CA GLY A 26 -9.06 18.23 -1.37
C GLY A 26 -8.39 17.91 -0.03
N ALA A 27 -9.17 17.81 1.06
CA ALA A 27 -8.64 17.48 2.38
C ALA A 27 -8.07 16.04 2.44
N GLY A 28 -8.76 15.10 1.79
CA GLY A 28 -8.29 13.74 1.65
C GLY A 28 -7.01 13.67 0.83
N ALA A 29 -6.88 14.45 -0.24
CA ALA A 29 -5.68 14.49 -1.06
C ALA A 29 -4.43 14.84 -0.25
N VAL A 30 -4.52 15.85 0.63
CA VAL A 30 -3.41 16.27 1.50
C VAL A 30 -3.03 15.16 2.49
N LEU A 31 -4.02 14.57 3.17
CA LEU A 31 -3.78 13.44 4.09
C LEU A 31 -3.17 12.25 3.36
N GLY A 32 -3.61 12.01 2.12
CA GLY A 32 -3.09 11.00 1.23
C GLY A 32 -1.62 11.23 0.86
N VAL A 33 -1.25 12.46 0.50
CA VAL A 33 0.16 12.85 0.25
C VAL A 33 1.00 12.56 1.48
N ILE A 34 0.55 12.98 2.67
CA ILE A 34 1.30 12.79 3.92
C ILE A 34 1.47 11.31 4.23
N ALA A 35 0.39 10.51 4.16
CA ALA A 35 0.44 9.08 4.41
C ALA A 35 1.35 8.34 3.40
N GLY A 36 1.25 8.70 2.12
CA GLY A 36 2.09 8.12 1.06
C GLY A 36 3.56 8.50 1.20
N ALA A 37 3.85 9.77 1.52
CA ALA A 37 5.22 10.22 1.79
C ALA A 37 5.80 9.56 3.04
N ALA A 38 5.02 9.46 4.13
CA ALA A 38 5.42 8.78 5.35
C ALA A 38 5.71 7.29 5.10
N TRP A 39 4.88 6.61 4.31
CA TRP A 39 5.12 5.22 3.91
C TRP A 39 6.39 5.08 3.07
N GLY A 40 6.61 5.95 2.09
CA GLY A 40 7.83 5.95 1.28
C GLY A 40 9.10 6.18 2.10
N VAL A 41 9.07 7.08 3.08
CA VAL A 41 10.20 7.32 4.00
C VAL A 41 10.41 6.12 4.92
N LEU A 42 9.33 5.53 5.45
CA LEU A 42 9.39 4.35 6.32
C LEU A 42 9.96 3.13 5.58
N ALA A 43 9.52 2.89 4.35
CA ALA A 43 10.04 1.81 3.51
C ALA A 43 11.54 1.97 3.25
N ASN A 44 12.01 3.21 3.03
CA ASN A 44 13.44 3.49 2.89
C ASN A 44 14.22 3.19 4.19
N ARG A 45 13.68 3.58 5.35
CA ARG A 45 14.30 3.28 6.64
C ARG A 45 14.39 1.79 6.94
N LEU A 46 13.46 1.00 6.42
CA LEU A 46 13.42 -0.46 6.57
C LEU A 46 14.21 -1.20 5.47
N LEU A 47 14.94 -0.49 4.60
CA LEU A 47 15.72 -1.06 3.48
C LEU A 47 14.88 -1.94 2.55
N VAL A 48 13.57 -1.69 2.48
CA VAL A 48 12.64 -2.44 1.64
C VAL A 48 12.87 -2.05 0.19
N ARG A 49 12.88 -3.03 -0.72
CA ARG A 49 13.00 -2.73 -2.15
C ARG A 49 11.86 -1.80 -2.59
N PRO A 50 12.17 -0.72 -3.33
CA PRO A 50 11.20 0.32 -3.68
C PRO A 50 10.01 -0.23 -4.46
N ALA A 51 10.25 -1.21 -5.34
CA ALA A 51 9.19 -1.89 -6.09
C ALA A 51 8.16 -2.60 -5.19
N ILE A 52 8.59 -3.17 -4.06
CA ILE A 52 7.72 -3.86 -3.11
C ILE A 52 6.94 -2.84 -2.28
N ALA A 53 7.59 -1.76 -1.86
CA ALA A 53 6.96 -0.71 -1.06
C ALA A 53 5.78 -0.06 -1.79
N VAL A 54 5.92 0.22 -3.09
CA VAL A 54 4.86 0.82 -3.91
C VAL A 54 3.71 -0.15 -4.13
N SER A 55 3.97 -1.44 -4.41
CA SER A 55 2.91 -2.42 -4.67
C SER A 55 2.10 -2.75 -3.41
N VAL A 56 2.75 -2.83 -2.25
CA VAL A 56 2.06 -3.01 -0.96
C VAL A 56 1.19 -1.78 -0.68
N PHE A 57 1.71 -0.58 -0.90
CA PHE A 57 0.95 0.65 -0.67
C PHE A 57 -0.27 0.76 -1.60
N THR A 58 -0.10 0.55 -2.90
CA THR A 58 -1.23 0.54 -3.84
C THR A 58 -2.24 -0.55 -3.49
N GLY A 59 -1.78 -1.74 -3.08
CA GLY A 59 -2.63 -2.83 -2.59
C GLY A 59 -3.47 -2.43 -1.38
N THR A 60 -2.88 -1.76 -0.39
CA THR A 60 -3.62 -1.26 0.78
C THR A 60 -4.67 -0.23 0.44
N VAL A 61 -4.33 0.69 -0.45
CA VAL A 61 -5.26 1.71 -0.94
C VAL A 61 -6.46 1.02 -1.59
N VAL A 62 -6.23 0.12 -2.54
CA VAL A 62 -7.30 -0.60 -3.24
C VAL A 62 -8.13 -1.45 -2.27
N GLY A 63 -7.50 -2.14 -1.32
CA GLY A 63 -8.20 -2.91 -0.28
C GLY A 63 -9.12 -2.05 0.57
N ALA A 64 -8.65 -0.87 0.99
CA ALA A 64 -9.47 0.08 1.74
C ALA A 64 -10.66 0.60 0.92
N TYR A 65 -10.45 0.91 -0.37
CA TYR A 65 -11.51 1.31 -1.31
C TYR A 65 -12.58 0.23 -1.47
N LEU A 66 -12.17 -1.02 -1.65
CA LEU A 66 -13.10 -2.14 -1.80
C LEU A 66 -13.92 -2.34 -0.52
N GLY A 67 -13.30 -2.26 0.65
CA GLY A 67 -14.02 -2.39 1.93
C GLY A 67 -15.10 -1.34 2.13
N ARG A 68 -14.80 -0.09 1.76
CA ARG A 68 -15.81 0.98 1.79
C ARG A 68 -16.94 0.74 0.80
N SER A 69 -16.61 0.37 -0.44
CA SER A 69 -17.61 0.13 -1.50
C SER A 69 -18.58 -1.00 -1.15
N ILE A 70 -18.09 -2.07 -0.51
CA ILE A 70 -18.92 -3.19 -0.06
C ILE A 70 -19.91 -2.72 1.01
N VAL A 71 -19.46 -1.98 2.02
CA VAL A 71 -20.33 -1.47 3.10
C VAL A 71 -21.36 -0.48 2.56
N ARG A 72 -20.99 0.37 1.60
CA ARG A 72 -21.94 1.27 0.91
C ARG A 72 -23.04 0.54 0.18
N ALA A 73 -22.75 -0.63 -0.38
CA ALA A 73 -23.77 -1.45 -1.05
C ALA A 73 -24.71 -2.15 -0.06
N LEU A 74 -24.25 -2.41 1.17
CA LEU A 74 -24.98 -3.15 2.21
C LEU A 74 -25.83 -2.27 3.13
N CYS A 75 -25.45 -1.02 3.38
CA CYS A 75 -26.17 -0.11 4.28
C CYS A 75 -26.96 0.97 3.55
N LEU A 76 -28.13 1.35 4.09
CA LEU A 76 -28.84 2.58 3.71
C LEU A 76 -27.94 3.82 3.92
N PRO A 77 -28.04 4.85 3.08
CA PRO A 77 -27.12 5.98 3.11
C PRO A 77 -27.34 6.81 4.38
N GLY A 78 -26.32 6.88 5.24
CA GLY A 78 -26.24 7.84 6.35
C GLY A 78 -25.93 7.27 7.73
N SER A 79 -26.23 5.99 8.02
CA SER A 79 -26.03 5.44 9.37
C SER A 79 -24.73 4.64 9.59
N CYS A 80 -24.03 4.26 8.52
CA CYS A 80 -22.92 3.30 8.59
C CYS A 80 -21.51 3.92 8.42
N VAL A 81 -21.30 5.20 8.73
CA VAL A 81 -19.96 5.84 8.59
C VAL A 81 -18.91 5.12 9.44
N ALA A 82 -19.26 4.72 10.66
CA ALA A 82 -18.36 3.95 11.53
C ALA A 82 -18.01 2.58 10.92
N LEU A 83 -18.99 1.92 10.31
CA LEU A 83 -18.81 0.60 9.71
C LEU A 83 -17.98 0.66 8.41
N GLU A 84 -18.15 1.72 7.61
CA GLU A 84 -17.32 1.99 6.43
C GLU A 84 -15.85 2.15 6.82
N VAL A 85 -15.56 2.88 7.90
CA VAL A 85 -14.19 3.09 8.38
C VAL A 85 -13.59 1.79 8.90
N VAL A 86 -14.34 1.01 9.68
CA VAL A 86 -13.88 -0.29 10.19
C VAL A 86 -13.59 -1.26 9.05
N ALA A 87 -14.48 -1.37 8.07
CA ALA A 87 -14.27 -2.25 6.92
C ALA A 87 -13.07 -1.81 6.06
N ALA A 88 -12.91 -0.50 5.86
CA ALA A 88 -11.76 0.06 5.17
C ALA A 88 -10.44 -0.27 5.86
N VAL A 89 -10.39 -0.14 7.19
CA VAL A 89 -9.20 -0.45 7.98
C VAL A 89 -8.90 -1.95 7.95
N LEU A 90 -9.91 -2.80 8.14
CA LEU A 90 -9.72 -4.25 8.16
C LEU A 90 -9.26 -4.80 6.80
N LEU A 91 -9.89 -4.36 5.71
CA LEU A 91 -9.52 -4.80 4.36
C LEU A 91 -8.22 -4.15 3.89
N GLY A 92 -7.96 -2.91 4.27
CA GLY A 92 -6.66 -2.26 4.06
C GLY A 92 -5.53 -3.01 4.76
N ALA A 93 -5.71 -3.37 6.03
CA ALA A 93 -4.73 -4.15 6.80
C ALA A 93 -4.58 -5.58 6.26
N GLY A 94 -5.69 -6.22 5.87
CA GLY A 94 -5.66 -7.55 5.25
C GLY A 94 -4.89 -7.54 3.93
N ALA A 95 -5.11 -6.52 3.08
CA ALA A 95 -4.36 -6.34 1.83
C ALA A 95 -2.88 -6.04 2.10
N PHE A 96 -2.56 -5.25 3.13
CA PHE A 96 -1.18 -4.98 3.54
C PHE A 96 -0.42 -6.27 3.85
N VAL A 97 -1.01 -7.10 4.72
CA VAL A 97 -0.40 -8.37 5.13
C VAL A 97 -0.36 -9.36 3.97
N GLY A 98 -1.43 -9.46 3.18
CA GLY A 98 -1.50 -10.37 2.04
C GLY A 98 -0.46 -10.07 0.97
N VAL A 99 -0.38 -8.81 0.52
CA VAL A 99 0.62 -8.40 -0.50
C VAL A 99 2.04 -8.47 0.06
N GLY A 100 2.23 -8.10 1.34
CA GLY A 100 3.52 -8.22 2.02
C GLY A 100 4.02 -9.67 2.09
N LEU A 101 3.13 -10.62 2.39
CA LEU A 101 3.46 -12.04 2.48
C LEU A 101 3.81 -12.61 1.10
N VAL A 102 3.05 -12.27 0.05
CA VAL A 102 3.38 -12.66 -1.33
C VAL A 102 4.74 -12.11 -1.74
N ALA A 103 5.02 -10.84 -1.44
CA ALA A 103 6.32 -10.24 -1.74
C ALA A 103 7.47 -10.98 -1.03
N ALA A 104 7.29 -11.34 0.26
CA ALA A 104 8.28 -12.10 1.01
C ALA A 104 8.56 -13.49 0.41
N LEU A 105 7.51 -14.19 -0.01
CA LEU A 105 7.63 -15.50 -0.68
C LEU A 105 8.38 -15.38 -2.01
N VAL A 106 8.04 -14.38 -2.82
CA VAL A 106 8.67 -14.16 -4.12
C VAL A 106 10.15 -13.82 -3.97
N THR A 107 10.51 -12.96 -2.99
CA THR A 107 11.92 -12.64 -2.74
C THR A 107 12.73 -13.86 -2.32
N ARG A 108 12.13 -14.75 -1.51
CA ARG A 108 12.79 -15.99 -1.09
C ARG A 108 13.02 -16.91 -2.29
N SER A 109 12.02 -17.03 -3.16
CA SER A 109 12.12 -17.88 -4.35
C SER A 109 13.23 -17.41 -5.30
N PHE A 110 13.39 -16.09 -5.51
CA PHE A 110 14.48 -15.58 -6.35
C PHE A 110 15.88 -15.80 -5.78
N ASP A 111 16.02 -15.82 -4.45
CA ASP A 111 17.31 -16.09 -3.80
C ASP A 111 17.73 -17.55 -4.04
N GLU A 112 16.79 -18.48 -3.87
CA GLU A 112 17.00 -19.91 -4.09
C GLU A 112 17.40 -20.22 -5.55
N TYR A 113 16.75 -19.59 -6.54
CA TYR A 113 17.16 -19.73 -7.94
C TYR A 113 18.55 -19.17 -8.24
N ARG A 114 18.96 -18.12 -7.52
CA ARG A 114 20.28 -17.50 -7.71
C ARG A 114 21.40 -18.40 -7.18
N GLU A 115 21.17 -19.11 -6.09
CA GLU A 115 22.14 -20.05 -5.52
C GLU A 115 22.36 -21.28 -6.40
N ILE A 116 21.30 -21.79 -7.03
CA ILE A 116 21.37 -22.95 -7.94
C ILE A 116 22.16 -22.61 -9.22
N GLY A 117 22.13 -21.36 -9.67
CA GLY A 117 22.84 -20.90 -10.88
C GLY A 117 24.34 -20.63 -10.71
N LYS A 118 24.91 -20.77 -9.50
CA LYS A 118 26.32 -20.49 -9.25
C LYS A 118 27.16 -21.76 -9.50
N PRO A 119 28.23 -21.71 -10.33
CA PRO A 119 29.13 -22.85 -10.45
C PRO A 119 29.81 -23.16 -9.10
N PRO A 120 30.07 -24.44 -8.79
CA PRO A 120 30.71 -24.82 -7.53
C PRO A 120 32.13 -24.22 -7.43
N PRO A 121 32.62 -23.93 -6.21
CA PRO A 121 33.96 -23.39 -5.97
C PRO A 121 35.08 -24.38 -6.33
#